data_AF-W2HVD8-F1
#
_entry.id   AF-W2HVD8-F1
#
_cell.length_a   1.000
_cell.length_b   1.000
_cell.length_c   1.000
_cell.angle_alpha   90.00
_cell.angle_beta   90.00
_cell.angle_gamma   90.00
#
_symmetry.space_group_name_H-M   'P 1'
#
loop_
_entity.id
_entity.type
_entity.pdbx_description
1 polymer ?
#
loop_
_entity_poly.entity_id
_entity_poly.type
_entity_poly.pdbx_seq_one_letter_code
_entity_poly.pdbx_strand_id
1 'polypeptide(L)'
;MDNKSLSLPNRSHYRDDVIGQVVQRIKFTSHYAQTPKIYEEDDTTHVFSKRNAPLDVTSLDRISPRTHSRSSTESLDINMPVLEGNDTTPFDSGSETMVKTLKQQHRGYMQRYRKKIKDRATTLESDIRRLQERIQRLQEQYQTTSIGVSICITVWHVVAEYFRLFRCGLKKSTGEPWTTVEEEQSSCVLRAQRDFMYTFMAPDVASNNGTGVETLLDSYRLLAFYLPDFETRIVRMEIVEDMILVTTTVQITLTANTLQRAFPHLAPGAEQHEWLLVAKKLLGKQIVMRGSTRFMWDSTTKHVALLQSSADLLSSILRLLGDIQSVCSAFGESRITPDCTLARPLTW
;
A
#
# COMPACT_ATOMS: atom_id res chain seq x y z
N MET A 1 69.50 -6.50 16.79
CA MET A 1 69.69 -5.83 18.08
C MET A 1 68.41 -5.07 18.36
N ASP A 2 67.61 -5.25 19.40
CA ASP A 2 67.63 -6.10 20.59
C ASP A 2 66.18 -6.12 21.14
N ASN A 3 65.65 -7.32 21.41
CA ASN A 3 65.19 -7.85 22.70
C ASN A 3 63.89 -7.33 23.35
N LYS A 4 63.00 -8.33 23.56
CA LYS A 4 62.34 -8.72 24.83
C LYS A 4 61.07 -7.99 25.31
N SER A 5 59.96 -8.69 25.12
CA SER A 5 59.04 -9.25 26.16
C SER A 5 58.92 -8.56 27.52
N LEU A 6 57.67 -8.32 27.97
CA LEU A 6 57.01 -8.99 29.12
C LEU A 6 55.65 -8.33 29.46
N SER A 7 54.81 -9.10 30.15
CA SER A 7 53.34 -9.05 30.31
C SER A 7 52.78 -8.26 31.53
N LEU A 8 51.52 -7.78 31.39
CA LEU A 8 50.31 -7.65 32.28
C LEU A 8 50.47 -7.49 33.83
N PRO A 9 49.63 -6.72 34.58
CA PRO A 9 48.20 -7.09 34.84
C PRO A 9 47.17 -6.00 35.33
N ASN A 10 45.90 -6.43 35.42
CA ASN A 10 44.72 -5.98 36.20
C ASN A 10 44.78 -4.78 37.19
N ARG A 11 43.70 -3.98 37.21
CA ARG A 11 42.96 -3.69 38.47
C ARG A 11 41.52 -3.17 38.26
N SER A 12 40.60 -3.77 39.01
CA SER A 12 39.23 -3.38 39.30
C SER A 12 39.13 -2.22 40.31
N HIS A 13 38.07 -1.39 40.25
CA HIS A 13 37.15 -1.13 41.38
C HIS A 13 36.12 0.01 41.15
N TYR A 14 34.85 -0.35 41.39
CA TYR A 14 33.74 0.38 42.05
C TYR A 14 33.03 1.64 41.46
N ARG A 15 31.70 1.43 41.32
CA ARG A 15 30.53 2.17 41.87
C ARG A 15 29.73 3.13 40.97
N ASP A 16 28.42 2.81 40.93
CA ASP A 16 27.24 3.67 40.77
C ASP A 16 27.35 4.92 41.70
N ASP A 17 26.78 6.10 41.43
CA ASP A 17 25.41 6.36 41.00
C ASP A 17 25.22 7.88 40.72
N VAL A 18 24.09 8.23 40.07
CA VAL A 18 23.35 9.52 40.07
C VAL A 18 23.70 10.72 39.12
N ILE A 19 22.62 11.15 38.42
CA ILE A 19 22.19 12.50 37.95
C ILE A 19 22.51 12.94 36.49
N GLY A 20 21.43 13.07 35.70
CA GLY A 20 21.20 14.28 34.88
C GLY A 20 20.86 14.09 33.40
N GLN A 21 19.57 14.12 33.06
CA GLN A 21 19.09 14.32 31.67
C GLN A 21 19.56 15.68 31.12
N VAL A 22 20.05 15.73 29.87
CA VAL A 22 19.97 16.94 29.02
C VAL A 22 19.75 16.55 27.55
N VAL A 23 18.61 17.01 27.02
CA VAL A 23 18.25 17.07 25.59
C VAL A 23 18.80 18.37 25.00
N GLN A 24 19.44 18.34 23.84
CA GLN A 24 19.74 19.55 23.05
C GLN A 24 18.81 19.65 21.83
N ARG A 25 17.96 20.68 21.85
CA ARG A 25 17.26 21.27 20.71
C ARG A 25 18.04 22.50 20.26
N ILE A 26 18.27 22.67 18.96
CA ILE A 26 18.67 23.94 18.36
C ILE A 26 17.54 24.41 17.43
N LYS A 27 17.15 25.68 17.63
CA LYS A 27 16.18 26.46 16.84
C LYS A 27 16.92 27.33 15.82
N PHE A 28 16.24 27.73 14.75
CA PHE A 28 16.35 29.09 14.20
C PHE A 28 15.00 29.55 13.58
N THR A 29 14.76 30.85 13.67
CA THR A 29 13.50 31.63 13.48
C THR A 29 13.75 32.83 12.56
N SER A 30 12.72 33.31 11.83
CA SER A 30 12.38 34.74 11.51
C SER A 30 11.20 34.76 10.49
N HIS A 31 9.99 35.34 10.69
CA HIS A 31 9.50 36.75 10.76
C HIS A 31 9.87 37.62 9.53
N TYR A 32 8.97 38.22 8.74
CA TYR A 32 7.92 39.28 8.97
C TYR A 32 6.74 39.15 7.94
N ALA A 33 5.43 39.31 8.30
CA ALA A 33 4.55 40.52 8.35
C ALA A 33 4.18 41.14 6.96
N GLN A 34 3.01 41.69 6.61
CA GLN A 34 1.69 41.97 7.21
C GLN A 34 0.74 42.42 6.06
N THR A 35 -0.57 42.19 6.19
CA THR A 35 -1.67 42.68 5.31
C THR A 35 -2.26 44.00 5.82
N PRO A 36 -2.93 44.83 4.97
CA PRO A 36 -3.81 45.89 5.46
C PRO A 36 -5.28 45.44 5.54
N LYS A 37 -5.96 45.89 6.60
CA LYS A 37 -7.40 45.81 6.89
C LYS A 37 -8.11 47.12 6.50
N ILE A 38 -9.43 47.04 6.26
CA ILE A 38 -10.54 48.02 6.47
C ILE A 38 -11.73 47.55 5.59
N TYR A 39 -13.02 47.43 5.95
CA TYR A 39 -13.85 47.65 7.16
C TYR A 39 -15.03 46.63 7.15
N GLU A 40 -15.73 46.58 8.28
CA GLU A 40 -16.82 45.69 8.77
C GLU A 40 -18.15 45.74 7.98
N GLU A 41 -18.93 44.65 8.00
CA GLU A 41 -20.21 44.59 8.74
C GLU A 41 -20.68 43.13 8.97
N ASP A 42 -21.48 42.98 10.03
CA ASP A 42 -21.95 41.78 10.75
C ASP A 42 -22.50 40.61 9.93
N ASP A 43 -22.24 39.37 10.37
CA ASP A 43 -23.27 38.56 11.06
C ASP A 43 -22.65 37.31 11.72
N THR A 44 -23.15 37.01 12.92
CA THR A 44 -22.64 36.00 13.85
C THR A 44 -23.23 34.61 13.61
N THR A 45 -22.40 33.56 13.57
CA THR A 45 -22.73 32.23 14.14
C THR A 45 -21.49 31.32 14.23
N HIS A 46 -21.15 30.93 15.45
CA HIS A 46 -19.97 30.15 15.79
C HIS A 46 -20.08 28.67 15.38
N VAL A 47 -19.25 28.25 14.42
CA VAL A 47 -18.94 26.83 14.14
C VAL A 47 -17.60 26.47 14.78
N PHE A 48 -17.62 25.54 15.73
CA PHE A 48 -16.41 24.95 16.29
C PHE A 48 -15.85 23.90 15.30
N SER A 49 -14.74 24.25 14.66
CA SER A 49 -13.95 23.37 13.80
C SER A 49 -12.95 22.56 14.63
N LYS A 50 -13.02 21.22 14.56
CA LYS A 50 -11.88 20.34 14.84
C LYS A 50 -11.49 19.62 13.56
N ARG A 51 -10.21 19.79 13.23
CA ARG A 51 -9.47 19.19 12.11
C ARG A 51 -9.51 17.66 12.20
N ASN A 52 -9.86 17.01 11.09
CA ASN A 52 -9.49 15.61 10.82
C ASN A 52 -8.48 15.59 9.67
N ALA A 53 -7.38 14.89 9.89
CA ALA A 53 -6.44 14.43 8.87
C ALA A 53 -6.96 13.10 8.24
N PRO A 54 -6.46 12.69 7.07
CA PRO A 54 -7.16 11.75 6.18
C PRO A 54 -6.99 10.29 6.62
N LEU A 55 -8.07 9.52 6.53
CA LEU A 55 -8.04 8.06 6.69
C LEU A 55 -7.93 7.40 5.32
N ASP A 56 -6.84 6.66 5.19
CA ASP A 56 -6.48 5.66 4.21
C ASP A 56 -7.53 4.53 4.20
N VAL A 57 -8.11 4.23 3.04
CA VAL A 57 -9.07 3.15 2.86
C VAL A 57 -8.41 2.08 2.00
N THR A 58 -7.80 1.10 2.67
CA THR A 58 -7.50 -0.19 2.06
C THR A 58 -8.01 -1.32 2.96
N SER A 59 -8.66 -2.28 2.32
CA SER A 59 -8.99 -3.64 2.78
C SER A 59 -10.18 -3.80 3.74
N LEU A 60 -11.37 -3.93 3.14
CA LEU A 60 -12.34 -4.94 3.58
C LEU A 60 -11.80 -6.31 3.16
N ASP A 61 -11.41 -7.15 4.11
CA ASP A 61 -11.76 -8.56 4.04
C ASP A 61 -11.61 -9.30 5.37
N ARG A 62 -12.65 -10.08 5.69
CA ARG A 62 -12.72 -11.24 6.61
C ARG A 62 -12.12 -11.12 8.02
N ILE A 63 -13.00 -10.96 9.02
CA ILE A 63 -12.77 -11.52 10.35
C ILE A 63 -14.06 -12.16 10.90
N SER A 64 -14.10 -13.49 10.89
CA SER A 64 -14.95 -14.34 11.76
C SER A 64 -14.73 -13.99 13.24
N PRO A 65 -15.73 -14.19 14.13
CA PRO A 65 -15.65 -13.76 15.51
C PRO A 65 -14.59 -14.59 16.26
N ARG A 66 -13.40 -14.02 16.45
CA ARG A 66 -12.43 -14.50 17.43
C ARG A 66 -12.58 -13.68 18.70
N THR A 67 -13.07 -14.37 19.72
CA THR A 67 -12.95 -14.04 21.14
C THR A 67 -11.51 -13.67 21.48
N HIS A 68 -11.25 -12.39 21.72
CA HIS A 68 -10.14 -11.99 22.57
C HIS A 68 -10.62 -10.95 23.57
N SER A 69 -10.81 -11.47 24.79
CA SER A 69 -10.66 -10.77 26.04
C SER A 69 -9.52 -9.75 25.94
N ARG A 70 -9.85 -8.47 26.11
CA ARG A 70 -8.89 -7.46 26.53
C ARG A 70 -9.52 -6.70 27.68
N SER A 71 -9.28 -7.23 28.87
CA SER A 71 -9.51 -6.54 30.13
C SER A 71 -8.74 -5.22 30.11
N SER A 72 -9.45 -4.12 29.91
CA SER A 72 -9.09 -2.87 30.56
C SER A 72 -10.02 -2.73 31.75
N THR A 73 -9.76 -3.58 32.76
CA THR A 73 -10.07 -3.24 34.13
C THR A 73 -9.25 -2.00 34.46
N GLU A 74 -9.82 -0.82 34.21
CA GLU A 74 -9.55 0.30 35.10
C GLU A 74 -10.06 -0.17 36.47
N SER A 75 -9.12 -0.68 37.25
CA SER A 75 -9.29 -1.02 38.66
C SER A 75 -9.79 0.23 39.35
N LEU A 76 -11.11 0.31 39.54
CA LEU A 76 -11.69 1.24 40.48
C LEU A 76 -11.15 0.83 41.85
N ASP A 77 -10.33 1.68 42.46
CA ASP A 77 -9.75 1.43 43.78
C ASP A 77 -10.85 1.22 44.83
N ILE A 78 -11.02 -0.07 45.09
CA ILE A 78 -11.66 -0.82 46.18
C ILE A 78 -11.34 -0.45 47.62
N ASN A 79 -11.20 0.82 48.03
CA ASN A 79 -10.98 1.10 49.46
C ASN A 79 -12.29 0.94 50.27
N MET A 80 -12.58 -0.31 50.65
CA MET A 80 -13.54 -0.69 51.69
C MET A 80 -12.82 -0.81 53.04
N PRO A 81 -13.31 -0.24 54.15
CA PRO A 81 -12.74 -0.56 55.45
C PRO A 81 -13.12 -2.01 55.82
N VAL A 82 -12.09 -2.85 55.98
CA VAL A 82 -12.19 -4.19 56.57
C VAL A 82 -12.34 -4.04 58.08
N LEU A 83 -13.38 -4.64 58.65
CA LEU A 83 -13.52 -4.80 60.11
C LEU A 83 -13.15 -6.25 60.44
N GLU A 84 -11.92 -6.46 60.93
CA GLU A 84 -11.55 -7.63 61.73
C GLU A 84 -12.35 -7.59 63.03
N GLY A 85 -13.06 -8.68 63.33
CA GLY A 85 -13.77 -8.84 64.59
C GLY A 85 -13.06 -9.89 65.45
N ASN A 86 -12.35 -9.45 66.48
CA ASN A 86 -12.01 -10.25 67.65
C ASN A 86 -12.91 -9.84 68.83
N ASP A 87 -13.55 -10.86 69.41
CA ASP A 87 -14.09 -11.07 70.76
C ASP A 87 -14.64 -9.93 71.67
N THR A 88 -15.85 -10.22 72.15
CA THR A 88 -16.47 -9.97 73.47
C THR A 88 -16.92 -8.54 73.87
N THR A 89 -18.15 -8.49 74.39
CA THR A 89 -19.11 -7.38 74.69
C THR A 89 -18.66 -6.37 75.78
N PRO A 90 -19.40 -5.26 76.13
CA PRO A 90 -20.78 -4.85 75.76
C PRO A 90 -21.05 -3.35 75.41
N PHE A 91 -22.15 -3.15 74.66
CA PHE A 91 -23.08 -1.98 74.61
C PHE A 91 -22.51 -0.54 74.57
N ASP A 92 -22.54 0.08 73.39
CA ASP A 92 -22.49 1.54 73.25
C ASP A 92 -23.44 2.04 72.14
N SER A 93 -24.26 3.03 72.50
CA SER A 93 -25.21 3.77 71.64
C SER A 93 -24.57 4.45 70.43
N GLY A 94 -23.25 4.63 70.41
CA GLY A 94 -22.47 5.11 69.27
C GLY A 94 -22.36 4.11 68.11
N SER A 95 -22.42 2.79 68.37
CA SER A 95 -22.31 1.75 67.33
C SER A 95 -23.55 1.72 66.43
N GLU A 96 -24.74 1.89 67.01
CA GLU A 96 -25.99 1.80 66.27
C GLU A 96 -26.23 3.00 65.35
N THR A 97 -25.79 4.20 65.76
CA THR A 97 -25.83 5.43 64.96
C THR A 97 -24.80 5.39 63.83
N MET A 98 -23.60 4.83 64.07
CA MET A 98 -22.57 4.62 63.05
C MET A 98 -23.02 3.62 61.98
N VAL A 99 -23.62 2.49 62.39
CA VAL A 99 -24.19 1.49 61.45
C VAL A 99 -25.35 2.06 60.62
N LYS A 100 -26.22 2.87 61.23
CA LYS A 100 -27.30 3.57 60.50
C LYS A 100 -26.73 4.56 59.47
N THR A 101 -25.67 5.28 59.83
CA THR A 101 -24.99 6.25 58.94
C THR A 101 -24.32 5.55 57.75
N LEU A 102 -23.62 4.42 57.99
CA LEU A 102 -23.00 3.61 56.93
C LEU A 102 -24.03 3.02 55.97
N LYS A 103 -25.16 2.50 56.48
CA LYS A 103 -26.28 2.03 55.64
C LYS A 103 -26.84 3.14 54.76
N GLN A 104 -26.96 4.36 55.31
CA GLN A 104 -27.46 5.51 54.56
C GLN A 104 -26.46 5.98 53.48
N GLN A 105 -25.16 5.99 53.79
CA GLN A 105 -24.11 6.29 52.82
C GLN A 105 -24.06 5.24 51.69
N HIS A 106 -24.19 3.97 52.04
CA HIS A 106 -24.23 2.87 51.06
C HIS A 106 -25.45 2.96 50.14
N ARG A 107 -26.63 3.34 50.67
CA ARG A 107 -27.82 3.63 49.84
C ARG A 107 -27.57 4.77 48.87
N GLY A 108 -27.00 5.88 49.34
CA GLY A 108 -26.66 7.02 48.49
C GLY A 108 -25.59 6.70 47.43
N TYR A 109 -24.59 5.88 47.78
CA TYR A 109 -23.60 5.36 46.84
C TYR A 109 -24.25 4.47 45.78
N MET A 110 -25.09 3.52 46.18
CA MET A 110 -25.77 2.61 45.27
C MET A 110 -26.76 3.33 44.35
N GLN A 111 -27.43 4.38 44.82
CA GLN A 111 -28.26 5.24 43.98
C GLN A 111 -27.42 5.97 42.91
N ARG A 112 -26.27 6.54 43.30
CA ARG A 112 -25.35 7.20 42.36
C ARG A 112 -24.75 6.22 41.36
N TYR A 113 -24.41 5.01 41.80
CA TYR A 113 -23.90 3.94 40.93
C TYR A 113 -24.95 3.52 39.89
N ARG A 114 -26.19 3.25 40.33
CA ARG A 114 -27.31 2.92 39.42
C ARG A 114 -27.59 4.04 38.44
N LYS A 115 -27.56 5.29 38.91
CA LYS A 115 -27.74 6.47 38.05
C LYS A 115 -26.62 6.57 37.01
N LYS A 116 -25.35 6.41 37.40
CA LYS A 116 -24.19 6.45 36.49
C LYS A 116 -24.25 5.37 35.41
N ILE A 117 -24.70 4.16 35.74
CA ILE A 117 -24.92 3.10 34.75
C ILE A 117 -26.03 3.48 33.77
N LYS A 118 -27.16 3.96 34.28
CA LYS A 118 -28.30 4.38 33.45
C LYS A 118 -27.90 5.52 32.51
N ASP A 119 -27.20 6.52 33.02
CA ASP A 119 -26.73 7.67 32.25
C ASP A 119 -25.72 7.25 31.17
N ARG A 120 -24.85 6.27 31.46
CA ARG A 120 -23.94 5.71 30.45
C ARG A 120 -24.67 4.93 29.36
N ALA A 121 -25.70 4.15 29.73
CA ALA A 121 -26.52 3.42 28.77
C ALA A 121 -27.29 4.37 27.84
N THR A 122 -27.91 5.42 28.38
CA THR A 122 -28.63 6.42 27.58
C THR A 122 -27.69 7.21 26.66
N THR A 123 -26.50 7.55 27.14
CA THR A 123 -25.47 8.21 26.32
C THR A 123 -25.06 7.31 25.15
N LEU A 124 -24.78 6.04 25.42
CA LEU A 124 -24.39 5.08 24.38
C LEU A 124 -25.49 4.90 23.33
N GLU A 125 -26.75 4.79 23.74
CA GLU A 125 -27.89 4.71 22.82
C GLU A 125 -28.00 5.97 21.94
N SER A 126 -27.77 7.15 22.51
CA SER A 126 -27.77 8.40 21.74
C SER A 126 -26.62 8.47 20.73
N ASP A 127 -25.44 7.95 21.09
CA ASP A 127 -24.29 7.87 20.21
C ASP A 127 -24.50 6.88 19.06
N ILE A 128 -25.09 5.71 19.35
CA ILE A 128 -25.45 4.73 18.32
C ILE A 128 -26.45 5.32 17.34
N ARG A 129 -27.51 5.97 17.81
CA ARG A 129 -28.49 6.64 16.94
C ARG A 129 -27.82 7.70 16.07
N ARG A 130 -26.98 8.56 16.66
CA ARG A 130 -26.24 9.60 15.93
C ARG A 130 -25.31 9.01 14.87
N LEU A 131 -24.63 7.89 15.16
CA LEU A 131 -23.77 7.20 14.20
C LEU A 131 -24.59 6.58 13.07
N GLN A 132 -25.72 5.95 13.37
CA GLN A 132 -26.64 5.40 12.36
C GLN A 132 -27.16 6.49 11.42
N GLU A 133 -27.61 7.63 11.96
CA GLU A 133 -28.02 8.79 11.16
C GLU A 133 -26.89 9.36 10.30
N ARG A 134 -25.64 9.30 10.79
CA ARG A 134 -24.48 9.77 10.02
C ARG A 134 -24.15 8.81 8.88
N ILE A 135 -24.21 7.50 9.13
CA ILE A 135 -24.04 6.47 8.10
C ILE A 135 -25.12 6.62 7.03
N GLN A 136 -26.39 6.74 7.44
CA GLN A 136 -27.49 6.91 6.51
C GLN A 136 -27.31 8.17 5.66
N ARG A 137 -26.99 9.32 6.27
CA ARG A 137 -26.70 10.56 5.53
C ARG A 137 -25.54 10.42 4.56
N LEU A 138 -24.47 9.72 4.94
CA LEU A 138 -23.33 9.47 4.05
C LEU A 138 -23.70 8.54 2.89
N GLN A 139 -24.54 7.53 3.14
CA GLN A 139 -25.07 6.65 2.10
C GLN A 139 -25.99 7.40 1.14
N GLU A 140 -26.87 8.26 1.65
CA GLU A 140 -27.73 9.13 0.84
C GLU A 140 -26.88 10.09 0.01
N GLN A 141 -25.89 10.77 0.62
CA GLN A 141 -24.95 11.62 -0.12
C GLN A 141 -24.19 10.84 -1.20
N TYR A 142 -23.74 9.63 -0.90
CA TYR A 142 -23.09 8.77 -1.88
C TYR A 142 -24.03 8.41 -3.03
N GLN A 143 -25.29 8.04 -2.74
CA GLN A 143 -26.27 7.74 -3.78
C GLN A 143 -26.64 8.98 -4.60
N THR A 144 -26.90 10.13 -3.98
CA THR A 144 -27.21 11.38 -4.71
C THR A 144 -26.04 11.82 -5.59
N THR A 145 -24.81 11.73 -5.08
CA THR A 145 -23.60 12.04 -5.85
C THR A 145 -23.39 11.01 -6.96
N SER A 146 -23.60 9.72 -6.69
CA SER A 146 -23.44 8.63 -7.65
C SER A 146 -24.54 8.57 -8.72
N ILE A 147 -25.75 9.09 -8.45
CA ILE A 147 -26.87 9.12 -9.39
C ILE A 147 -26.79 10.37 -10.28
N GLY A 148 -26.24 11.49 -9.77
CA GLY A 148 -26.02 12.72 -10.54
C GLY A 148 -24.72 12.71 -11.37
N VAL A 149 -23.73 11.90 -10.97
CA VAL A 149 -22.58 11.57 -11.80
C VAL A 149 -23.03 10.43 -12.71
N SER A 150 -23.45 10.76 -13.93
CA SER A 150 -23.27 9.83 -15.06
C SER A 150 -21.91 9.17 -14.86
N ILE A 151 -21.80 7.84 -14.99
CA ILE A 151 -20.49 7.15 -15.02
C ILE A 151 -19.80 7.65 -16.31
N CYS A 152 -19.40 8.92 -16.33
CA CYS A 152 -18.52 9.50 -17.29
C CYS A 152 -17.24 8.76 -17.02
N ILE A 153 -16.98 7.76 -17.87
CA ILE A 153 -15.77 6.97 -17.83
C ILE A 153 -14.63 7.99 -17.88
N THR A 154 -14.05 8.25 -16.71
CA THR A 154 -12.92 9.16 -16.61
C THR A 154 -11.70 8.40 -17.04
N VAL A 155 -10.69 9.13 -17.49
CA VAL A 155 -9.40 8.54 -17.84
C VAL A 155 -8.80 7.71 -16.69
N TRP A 156 -9.06 8.07 -15.43
CA TRP A 156 -8.66 7.28 -14.26
C TRP A 156 -9.29 5.89 -14.24
N HIS A 157 -10.57 5.78 -14.60
CA HIS A 157 -11.26 4.48 -14.69
C HIS A 157 -10.63 3.63 -15.79
N VAL A 158 -10.36 4.22 -16.97
CA VAL A 158 -9.70 3.52 -18.08
C VAL A 158 -8.32 3.00 -17.65
N VAL A 159 -7.52 3.84 -17.01
CA VAL A 159 -6.18 3.47 -16.54
C VAL A 159 -6.24 2.39 -15.47
N ALA A 160 -7.14 2.50 -14.48
CA ALA A 160 -7.31 1.49 -13.45
C ALA A 160 -7.76 0.13 -14.03
N GLU A 161 -8.74 0.15 -14.94
CA GLU A 161 -9.22 -1.05 -15.63
C GLU A 161 -8.14 -1.67 -16.53
N TYR A 162 -7.31 -0.86 -17.20
CA TYR A 162 -6.15 -1.36 -17.93
C TYR A 162 -5.24 -2.19 -17.02
N PHE A 163 -4.85 -1.68 -15.85
CA PHE A 163 -3.99 -2.45 -14.95
C PHE A 163 -4.67 -3.68 -14.35
N ARG A 164 -5.99 -3.63 -14.13
CA ARG A 164 -6.76 -4.79 -13.67
C ARG A 164 -6.73 -5.91 -14.72
N LEU A 165 -6.93 -5.57 -15.99
CA LEU A 165 -6.98 -6.51 -17.10
C LEU A 165 -5.58 -7.00 -17.53
N PHE A 166 -4.58 -6.12 -17.58
CA PHE A 166 -3.25 -6.39 -18.14
C PHE A 166 -2.17 -6.60 -17.09
N ARG A 167 -2.53 -6.76 -15.80
CA ARG A 167 -1.61 -7.05 -14.69
C ARG A 167 -0.55 -8.11 -15.03
N CYS A 168 -0.98 -9.14 -15.75
CA CYS A 168 -0.17 -10.29 -16.16
C CYS A 168 0.01 -10.36 -17.68
N GLY A 169 -0.32 -9.31 -18.44
CA GLY A 169 -0.34 -9.32 -19.90
C GLY A 169 -1.38 -10.26 -20.50
N LEU A 170 -1.14 -10.67 -21.75
CA LEU A 170 -2.01 -11.56 -22.51
C LEU A 170 -1.51 -13.02 -22.41
N LYS A 171 -1.82 -13.69 -21.29
CA LYS A 171 -1.38 -15.08 -21.04
C LYS A 171 -2.30 -16.11 -21.69
N LYS A 172 -1.71 -17.11 -22.33
CA LYS A 172 -2.39 -18.38 -22.66
C LYS A 172 -2.50 -19.22 -21.39
N SER A 173 -3.62 -19.91 -21.20
CA SER A 173 -3.81 -20.84 -20.06
C SER A 173 -2.78 -21.98 -20.03
N THR A 174 -2.15 -22.30 -21.18
CA THR A 174 -1.36 -23.53 -21.36
C THR A 174 0.15 -23.27 -21.49
N GLY A 175 0.62 -22.01 -21.50
CA GLY A 175 2.07 -21.70 -21.58
C GLY A 175 2.76 -21.99 -22.93
N GLU A 176 2.02 -22.49 -23.90
CA GLU A 176 2.42 -22.73 -25.29
C GLU A 176 2.21 -21.48 -26.17
N PRO A 177 2.92 -21.37 -27.31
CA PRO A 177 2.61 -20.38 -28.33
C PRO A 177 1.15 -20.47 -28.80
N TRP A 178 0.58 -19.34 -29.20
CA TRP A 178 -0.73 -19.31 -29.87
C TRP A 178 -0.58 -19.94 -31.26
N THR A 179 -1.32 -21.02 -31.52
CA THR A 179 -1.27 -21.76 -32.79
C THR A 179 -2.53 -21.54 -33.64
N THR A 180 -3.64 -21.10 -33.05
CA THR A 180 -4.91 -20.84 -33.75
C THR A 180 -5.70 -19.66 -33.14
N VAL A 181 -6.38 -18.91 -34.01
CA VAL A 181 -7.26 -17.77 -33.67
C VAL A 181 -8.47 -18.19 -32.83
N GLU A 182 -8.86 -19.47 -32.89
CA GLU A 182 -10.05 -20.03 -32.23
C GLU A 182 -9.87 -20.24 -30.72
N GLU A 183 -8.64 -20.53 -30.26
CA GLU A 183 -8.34 -20.67 -28.82
C GLU A 183 -8.38 -19.32 -28.10
N GLU A 184 -8.02 -18.24 -28.79
CA GLU A 184 -8.06 -16.87 -28.26
C GLU A 184 -9.49 -16.40 -27.99
N GLN A 185 -10.46 -16.85 -28.78
CA GLN A 185 -11.86 -16.40 -28.71
C GLN A 185 -12.68 -17.12 -27.62
N SER A 186 -12.16 -18.25 -27.11
CA SER A 186 -12.83 -19.09 -26.13
C SER A 186 -12.60 -18.63 -24.68
N SER A 187 -11.52 -17.90 -24.40
CA SER A 187 -11.25 -17.36 -23.07
C SER A 187 -11.99 -16.04 -22.85
N CYS A 188 -12.86 -15.99 -21.83
CA CYS A 188 -13.57 -14.78 -21.44
C CYS A 188 -12.63 -13.63 -21.04
N VAL A 189 -11.46 -13.96 -20.46
CA VAL A 189 -10.46 -12.98 -20.03
C VAL A 189 -9.82 -12.31 -21.25
N LEU A 190 -9.46 -13.08 -22.27
CA LEU A 190 -8.87 -12.56 -23.51
C LEU A 190 -9.87 -11.69 -24.28
N ARG A 191 -11.14 -12.13 -24.32
CA ARG A 191 -12.21 -11.35 -24.92
C ARG A 191 -12.37 -10.01 -24.21
N ALA A 192 -12.42 -10.00 -22.88
CA ALA A 192 -12.51 -8.76 -22.10
C ALA A 192 -11.29 -7.84 -22.32
N GLN A 193 -10.08 -8.39 -22.40
CA GLN A 193 -8.86 -7.63 -22.72
C GLN A 193 -8.91 -7.03 -24.13
N ARG A 194 -9.33 -7.80 -25.12
CA ARG A 194 -9.45 -7.36 -26.52
C ARG A 194 -10.53 -6.29 -26.67
N ASP A 195 -11.73 -6.53 -26.14
CA ASP A 195 -12.84 -5.59 -26.17
C ASP A 195 -12.47 -4.27 -25.49
N PHE A 196 -11.78 -4.34 -24.34
CA PHE A 196 -11.26 -3.15 -23.67
C PHE A 196 -10.32 -2.35 -24.57
N MET A 197 -9.38 -3.01 -25.26
CA MET A 197 -8.43 -2.34 -26.14
C MET A 197 -9.13 -1.64 -27.30
N TYR A 198 -10.07 -2.28 -27.98
CA TYR A 198 -10.83 -1.64 -29.06
C TYR A 198 -11.79 -0.55 -28.58
N THR A 199 -12.25 -0.61 -27.33
CA THR A 199 -13.19 0.37 -26.78
C THR A 199 -12.50 1.66 -26.33
N PHE A 200 -11.28 1.57 -25.80
CA PHE A 200 -10.63 2.70 -25.12
C PHE A 200 -9.32 3.17 -25.74
N MET A 201 -8.72 2.42 -26.68
CA MET A 201 -7.53 2.85 -27.41
C MET A 201 -7.90 3.48 -28.74
N ALA A 202 -7.18 4.51 -29.14
CA ALA A 202 -7.33 5.05 -30.49
C ALA A 202 -6.92 3.96 -31.52
N PRO A 203 -7.54 3.90 -32.71
CA PRO A 203 -7.17 2.93 -33.74
C PRO A 203 -5.68 2.98 -34.11
N ASP A 204 -5.07 4.16 -34.00
CA ASP A 204 -3.68 4.49 -34.23
C ASP A 204 -2.91 4.79 -32.92
N VAL A 205 -3.31 4.15 -31.81
CA VAL A 205 -2.61 4.31 -30.52
C VAL A 205 -1.10 4.05 -30.67
N ALA A 206 -0.28 5.00 -30.24
CA ALA A 206 1.17 4.85 -30.24
C ALA A 206 1.63 4.04 -29.03
N SER A 207 2.57 3.12 -29.22
CA SER A 207 3.13 2.26 -28.17
C SER A 207 4.65 2.15 -28.24
N ASN A 208 5.26 1.40 -27.31
CA ASN A 208 6.70 1.14 -27.35
C ASN A 208 7.14 0.47 -28.67
N ASN A 209 6.29 -0.38 -29.23
CA ASN A 209 6.65 -1.32 -30.31
C ASN A 209 6.01 -0.99 -31.66
N GLY A 210 5.29 0.12 -31.76
CA GLY A 210 4.67 0.57 -33.01
C GLY A 210 3.32 1.22 -32.75
N THR A 211 2.48 1.22 -33.77
CA THR A 211 1.20 1.94 -33.77
C THR A 211 0.04 0.96 -33.98
N GLY A 212 -1.07 1.21 -33.29
CA GLY A 212 -2.34 0.51 -33.45
C GLY A 212 -2.59 -0.60 -32.43
N VAL A 213 -3.88 -0.94 -32.29
CA VAL A 213 -4.38 -1.86 -31.26
C VAL A 213 -3.83 -3.27 -31.42
N GLU A 214 -3.74 -3.79 -32.65
CA GLU A 214 -3.22 -5.14 -32.89
C GLU A 214 -1.73 -5.25 -32.52
N THR A 215 -0.92 -4.26 -32.91
CA THR A 215 0.50 -4.18 -32.53
C THR A 215 0.69 -4.22 -31.01
N LEU A 216 -0.21 -3.54 -30.29
CA LEU A 216 -0.20 -3.51 -28.83
C LEU A 216 -0.56 -4.87 -28.22
N LEU A 217 -1.59 -5.54 -28.74
CA LEU A 217 -1.98 -6.89 -28.31
C LEU A 217 -0.87 -7.91 -28.57
N ASP A 218 -0.25 -7.87 -29.75
CA ASP A 218 0.89 -8.73 -30.10
C ASP A 218 2.09 -8.50 -29.19
N SER A 219 2.35 -7.25 -28.83
CA SER A 219 3.41 -6.91 -27.89
C SER A 219 3.16 -7.52 -26.51
N TYR A 220 1.92 -7.48 -26.02
CA TYR A 220 1.55 -8.11 -24.75
C TYR A 220 1.56 -9.64 -24.80
N ARG A 221 1.17 -10.25 -25.92
CA ARG A 221 1.31 -11.70 -26.15
C ARG A 221 2.77 -12.12 -26.05
N LEU A 222 3.66 -11.40 -26.73
CA LEU A 222 5.07 -11.74 -26.80
C LEU A 222 5.78 -11.52 -25.46
N LEU A 223 5.48 -10.42 -24.76
CA LEU A 223 5.99 -10.18 -23.40
C LEU A 223 5.51 -11.25 -22.42
N ALA A 224 4.23 -11.65 -22.46
CA ALA A 224 3.71 -12.73 -21.63
C ALA A 224 4.37 -14.08 -21.96
N PHE A 225 4.73 -14.31 -23.22
CA PHE A 225 5.46 -15.51 -23.63
C PHE A 225 6.91 -15.50 -23.11
N TYR A 226 7.61 -14.37 -23.21
CA TYR A 226 9.00 -14.22 -22.76
C TYR A 226 9.13 -14.21 -21.23
N LEU A 227 8.16 -13.62 -20.54
CA LEU A 227 8.17 -13.45 -19.09
C LEU A 227 6.91 -14.06 -18.45
N PRO A 228 6.71 -15.40 -18.44
CA PRO A 228 5.45 -16.03 -18.03
C PRO A 228 4.98 -15.68 -16.62
N ASP A 229 5.91 -15.37 -15.71
CA ASP A 229 5.62 -15.06 -14.32
C ASP A 229 5.57 -13.55 -14.02
N PHE A 230 5.49 -12.71 -15.06
CA PHE A 230 5.44 -11.27 -14.83
C PHE A 230 4.12 -10.83 -14.19
N GLU A 231 4.22 -9.89 -13.25
CA GLU A 231 3.10 -9.23 -12.59
C GLU A 231 3.40 -7.75 -12.40
N THR A 232 2.47 -6.88 -12.78
CA THR A 232 2.58 -5.41 -12.64
C THR A 232 1.58 -4.90 -11.61
N ARG A 233 2.04 -4.15 -10.61
CA ARG A 233 1.18 -3.54 -9.58
C ARG A 233 1.33 -2.02 -9.59
N ILE A 234 0.22 -1.32 -9.46
CA ILE A 234 0.20 0.14 -9.36
C ILE A 234 0.71 0.55 -7.98
N VAL A 235 1.61 1.53 -7.95
CA VAL A 235 2.06 2.21 -6.72
C VAL A 235 1.45 3.59 -6.61
N ARG A 236 1.45 4.33 -7.71
CA ARG A 236 1.00 5.73 -7.74
C ARG A 236 0.52 6.07 -9.14
N MET A 237 -0.54 6.85 -9.23
CA MET A 237 -0.94 7.51 -10.46
C MET A 237 -0.94 9.02 -10.25
N GLU A 238 -0.52 9.76 -11.26
CA GLU A 238 -0.47 11.22 -11.24
C GLU A 238 -0.67 11.78 -12.65
N ILE A 239 -1.18 13.01 -12.74
CA ILE A 239 -1.22 13.76 -13.99
C ILE A 239 0.05 14.60 -14.04
N VAL A 240 0.79 14.50 -15.13
CA VAL A 240 1.98 15.29 -15.43
C VAL A 240 1.74 15.93 -16.79
N GLU A 241 1.60 17.25 -16.80
CA GLU A 241 1.18 17.99 -18.01
C GLU A 241 -0.14 17.42 -18.54
N ASP A 242 -0.16 16.99 -19.81
CA ASP A 242 -1.33 16.39 -20.47
C ASP A 242 -1.31 14.85 -20.46
N MET A 243 -0.47 14.26 -19.60
CA MET A 243 -0.22 12.81 -19.53
C MET A 243 -0.63 12.25 -18.17
N ILE A 244 -1.08 11.00 -18.17
CA ILE A 244 -1.17 10.23 -16.92
C ILE A 244 0.07 9.37 -16.81
N LEU A 245 0.81 9.59 -15.74
CA LEU A 245 1.95 8.78 -15.36
C LEU A 245 1.53 7.83 -14.25
N VAL A 246 1.76 6.54 -14.48
CA VAL A 246 1.53 5.50 -13.48
C VAL A 246 2.86 4.89 -13.10
N THR A 247 3.28 5.09 -11.85
CA THR A 247 4.40 4.36 -11.27
C THR A 247 3.94 2.98 -10.84
N THR A 248 4.68 1.96 -11.25
CA THR A 248 4.37 0.56 -10.96
C THR A 248 5.55 -0.16 -10.32
N THR A 249 5.28 -1.30 -9.72
CA THR A 249 6.28 -2.34 -9.43
C THR A 249 6.02 -3.52 -10.33
N VAL A 250 7.05 -4.00 -11.02
CA VAL A 250 6.99 -5.19 -11.87
C VAL A 250 7.81 -6.28 -11.21
N GLN A 251 7.20 -7.44 -11.01
CA GLN A 251 7.86 -8.64 -10.50
C GLN A 251 8.04 -9.63 -11.65
N ILE A 252 9.23 -10.22 -11.77
CA ILE A 252 9.51 -11.32 -12.70
C ILE A 252 10.36 -12.39 -12.01
N THR A 253 10.32 -13.60 -12.54
CA THR A 253 11.24 -14.69 -12.17
C THR A 253 12.02 -15.12 -13.40
N LEU A 254 13.34 -15.14 -13.30
CA LEU A 254 14.24 -15.54 -14.39
C LEU A 254 14.36 -17.08 -14.43
N THR A 255 13.30 -17.74 -14.90
CA THR A 255 13.27 -19.20 -15.06
C THR A 255 14.11 -19.68 -16.26
N ALA A 256 14.32 -20.99 -16.40
CA ALA A 256 14.95 -21.56 -17.59
C ALA A 256 14.18 -21.19 -18.88
N ASN A 257 12.85 -21.18 -18.83
CA ASN A 257 11.99 -20.75 -19.94
C ASN A 257 12.21 -19.26 -20.26
N THR A 258 12.32 -18.41 -19.23
CA THR A 258 12.61 -16.98 -19.42
C THR A 258 13.96 -16.78 -20.09
N LEU A 259 15.00 -17.49 -19.65
CA LEU A 259 16.30 -17.44 -20.30
C LEU A 259 16.20 -17.91 -21.76
N GLN A 260 15.60 -19.07 -22.03
CA GLN A 260 15.44 -19.59 -23.38
C GLN A 260 14.66 -18.64 -24.32
N ARG A 261 13.63 -17.97 -23.81
CA ARG A 261 12.72 -17.18 -24.64
C ARG A 261 13.16 -15.72 -24.79
N ALA A 262 13.62 -15.09 -23.70
CA ALA A 262 13.99 -13.67 -23.64
C ALA A 262 15.50 -13.43 -23.82
N PHE A 263 16.34 -14.39 -23.45
CA PHE A 263 17.80 -14.34 -23.54
C PHE A 263 18.36 -15.60 -24.23
N PRO A 264 17.94 -15.87 -25.48
CA PRO A 264 18.15 -17.18 -26.11
C PRO A 264 19.62 -17.61 -26.18
N HIS A 265 20.55 -16.66 -26.29
CA HIS A 265 22.00 -16.91 -26.28
C HIS A 265 22.53 -17.38 -24.92
N LEU A 266 21.82 -17.11 -23.82
CA LEU A 266 22.13 -17.59 -22.48
C LEU A 266 21.49 -18.96 -22.16
N ALA A 267 20.77 -19.57 -23.10
CA ALA A 267 20.08 -20.84 -22.88
C ALA A 267 21.06 -22.01 -22.63
N PRO A 268 20.62 -23.08 -21.96
CA PRO A 268 21.42 -24.29 -21.78
C PRO A 268 21.89 -24.84 -23.14
N GLY A 269 23.20 -24.91 -23.35
CA GLY A 269 23.82 -25.22 -24.65
C GLY A 269 24.65 -24.08 -25.24
N ALA A 270 24.70 -22.92 -24.59
CA ALA A 270 25.61 -21.83 -24.94
C ALA A 270 27.08 -22.33 -25.01
N GLU A 271 27.72 -22.18 -26.16
CA GLU A 271 29.10 -22.62 -26.39
C GLU A 271 30.13 -21.75 -25.64
N GLN A 272 29.74 -20.51 -25.29
CA GLN A 272 30.63 -19.54 -24.65
C GLN A 272 30.60 -19.65 -23.12
N HIS A 273 31.78 -19.81 -22.52
CA HIS A 273 31.95 -19.92 -21.06
C HIS A 273 31.38 -18.70 -20.31
N GLU A 274 31.51 -17.50 -20.87
CA GLU A 274 30.99 -16.28 -20.26
C GLU A 274 29.46 -16.27 -20.16
N TRP A 275 28.77 -16.72 -21.21
CA TRP A 275 27.30 -16.80 -21.24
C TRP A 275 26.76 -17.81 -20.24
N LEU A 276 27.45 -18.94 -20.06
CA LEU A 276 27.12 -19.94 -19.04
C LEU A 276 27.22 -19.35 -17.62
N LEU A 277 28.23 -18.53 -17.34
CA LEU A 277 28.39 -17.86 -16.05
C LEU A 277 27.27 -16.84 -15.79
N VAL A 278 26.95 -16.03 -16.80
CA VAL A 278 25.83 -15.07 -16.73
C VAL A 278 24.50 -15.80 -16.50
N ALA A 279 24.21 -16.83 -17.30
CA ALA A 279 23.00 -17.65 -17.18
C ALA A 279 22.86 -18.24 -15.79
N LYS A 280 23.94 -18.80 -15.23
CA LYS A 280 23.95 -19.39 -13.88
C LYS A 280 23.66 -18.37 -12.78
N LYS A 281 24.13 -17.12 -12.92
CA LYS A 281 23.84 -16.05 -11.95
C LYS A 281 22.37 -15.60 -12.01
N LEU A 282 21.79 -15.59 -13.21
CA LEU A 282 20.41 -15.13 -13.45
C LEU A 282 19.35 -16.20 -13.14
N LEU A 283 19.65 -17.47 -13.41
CA LEU A 283 18.68 -18.57 -13.31
C LEU A 283 18.06 -18.68 -11.90
N GLY A 284 16.73 -18.75 -11.86
CA GLY A 284 15.92 -18.88 -10.65
C GLY A 284 15.83 -17.62 -9.81
N LYS A 285 16.42 -16.50 -10.23
CA LYS A 285 16.35 -15.24 -9.48
C LYS A 285 14.99 -14.57 -9.69
N GLN A 286 14.39 -14.16 -8.58
CA GLN A 286 13.23 -13.28 -8.57
C GLN A 286 13.70 -11.83 -8.52
N ILE A 287 13.12 -10.99 -9.38
CA ILE A 287 13.43 -9.57 -9.48
C ILE A 287 12.15 -8.79 -9.23
N VAL A 288 12.27 -7.73 -8.43
CA VAL A 288 11.28 -6.66 -8.34
C VAL A 288 11.94 -5.38 -8.84
N MET A 289 11.32 -4.77 -9.84
CA MET A 289 11.80 -3.54 -10.50
C MET A 289 10.72 -2.47 -10.50
N ARG A 290 11.15 -1.21 -10.55
CA ARG A 290 10.25 -0.07 -10.70
C ARG A 290 9.88 0.08 -12.17
N GLY A 291 8.60 0.26 -12.44
CA GLY A 291 8.06 0.54 -13.76
C GLY A 291 7.36 1.90 -13.83
N SER A 292 7.14 2.34 -15.04
CA SER A 292 6.33 3.50 -15.36
C SER A 292 5.52 3.25 -16.63
N THR A 293 4.24 3.57 -16.60
CA THR A 293 3.38 3.59 -17.78
C THR A 293 2.83 4.99 -18.00
N ARG A 294 2.90 5.47 -19.25
CA ARG A 294 2.40 6.77 -19.69
C ARG A 294 1.18 6.59 -20.57
N PHE A 295 0.15 7.38 -20.31
CA PHE A 295 -1.06 7.45 -21.11
C PHE A 295 -1.26 8.89 -21.62
N MET A 296 -1.44 9.06 -22.93
CA MET A 296 -2.08 10.26 -23.47
C MET A 296 -3.55 9.99 -23.67
N TRP A 297 -4.39 10.83 -23.07
CA TRP A 297 -5.84 10.75 -23.25
C TRP A 297 -6.33 11.87 -24.14
N ASP A 298 -6.97 11.51 -25.25
CA ASP A 298 -7.68 12.47 -26.07
C ASP A 298 -9.10 12.67 -25.52
N SER A 299 -9.29 13.84 -24.90
CA SER A 299 -10.58 14.21 -24.32
C SER A 299 -11.69 14.44 -25.36
N THR A 300 -11.34 14.65 -26.64
CA THR A 300 -12.27 14.86 -27.76
C THR A 300 -12.82 13.53 -28.23
N THR A 301 -11.93 12.60 -28.58
CA THR A 301 -12.33 11.28 -29.08
C THR A 301 -12.68 10.29 -27.97
N LYS A 302 -12.34 10.59 -26.70
CA LYS A 302 -12.48 9.69 -25.54
C LYS A 302 -11.69 8.39 -25.69
N HIS A 303 -10.50 8.47 -26.28
CA HIS A 303 -9.59 7.34 -26.44
C HIS A 303 -8.18 7.67 -25.95
N VAL A 304 -7.41 6.62 -25.65
CA VAL A 304 -5.99 6.71 -25.34
C VAL A 304 -5.21 6.76 -26.66
N ALA A 305 -4.51 7.88 -26.90
CA ALA A 305 -3.69 8.09 -28.09
C ALA A 305 -2.25 7.55 -27.95
N LEU A 306 -1.75 7.41 -26.71
CA LEU A 306 -0.42 6.86 -26.42
C LEU A 306 -0.49 5.94 -25.21
N LEU A 307 0.14 4.77 -25.33
CA LEU A 307 0.36 3.85 -24.24
C LEU A 307 1.80 3.34 -24.27
N GLN A 308 2.66 3.86 -23.39
CA GLN A 308 4.05 3.45 -23.30
C GLN A 308 4.40 2.97 -21.90
N SER A 309 4.95 1.77 -21.78
CA SER A 309 5.41 1.18 -20.52
C SER A 309 6.91 0.92 -20.54
N SER A 310 7.56 1.04 -19.40
CA SER A 310 8.96 0.65 -19.18
C SER A 310 9.16 0.18 -17.76
N ALA A 311 10.17 -0.65 -17.52
CA ALA A 311 10.61 -1.06 -16.18
C ALA A 311 12.13 -1.22 -16.12
N ASP A 312 12.72 -0.88 -14.97
CA ASP A 312 14.16 -0.86 -14.77
C ASP A 312 14.75 -2.27 -14.56
N LEU A 313 14.81 -3.01 -15.67
CA LEU A 313 15.44 -4.33 -15.71
C LEU A 313 16.96 -4.19 -15.67
N LEU A 314 17.52 -3.14 -16.24
CA LEU A 314 18.96 -2.85 -16.25
C LEU A 314 19.56 -2.88 -14.84
N SER A 315 19.07 -2.02 -13.94
CA SER A 315 19.61 -1.94 -12.57
C SER A 315 19.39 -3.23 -11.80
N SER A 316 18.34 -3.98 -12.15
CA SER A 316 18.05 -5.27 -11.52
C SER A 316 19.02 -6.36 -11.94
N ILE A 317 19.34 -6.45 -13.24
CA ILE A 317 20.34 -7.39 -13.76
C ILE A 317 21.74 -6.99 -13.32
N LEU A 318 22.07 -5.70 -13.31
CA LEU A 318 23.36 -5.20 -12.80
C LEU A 318 23.58 -5.60 -11.34
N ARG A 319 22.56 -5.50 -10.48
CA ARG A 319 22.64 -5.94 -9.08
C ARG A 319 22.89 -7.45 -8.93
N LEU A 320 22.39 -8.27 -9.85
CA LEU A 320 22.60 -9.73 -9.82
C LEU A 320 23.96 -10.15 -10.37
N LEU A 321 24.43 -9.48 -11.43
CA LEU A 321 25.69 -9.84 -12.09
C LEU A 321 26.91 -9.23 -11.40
N GLY A 322 26.79 -8.00 -10.90
CA GLY A 322 27.83 -7.29 -10.15
C GLY A 322 28.80 -6.47 -11.00
N ASP A 323 28.70 -6.55 -12.33
CA ASP A 323 29.59 -5.86 -13.25
C ASP A 323 28.88 -5.51 -14.58
N ILE A 324 29.34 -4.43 -15.22
CA ILE A 324 28.72 -3.89 -16.44
C ILE A 324 29.01 -4.80 -17.65
N GLN A 325 30.17 -5.43 -17.71
CA GLN A 325 30.55 -6.28 -18.85
C GLN A 325 29.59 -7.46 -19.01
N SER A 326 29.29 -8.15 -17.91
CA SER A 326 28.32 -9.24 -17.87
C SER A 326 26.91 -8.77 -18.21
N VAL A 327 26.54 -7.54 -17.85
CA VAL A 327 25.24 -6.94 -18.22
C VAL A 327 25.17 -6.69 -19.72
N CYS A 328 26.22 -6.15 -20.32
CA CYS A 328 26.31 -5.99 -21.77
C CYS A 328 26.19 -7.34 -22.48
N SER A 329 26.89 -8.37 -21.99
CA SER A 329 26.77 -9.74 -22.52
C SER A 329 25.36 -10.30 -22.34
N ALA A 330 24.68 -10.00 -21.23
CA ALA A 330 23.31 -10.45 -21.00
C ALA A 330 22.32 -9.84 -22.00
N PHE A 331 22.43 -8.54 -22.30
CA PHE A 331 21.48 -7.85 -23.19
C PHE A 331 21.86 -7.88 -24.68
N GLY A 332 23.10 -8.28 -25.03
CA GLY A 332 23.62 -8.19 -26.40
C GLY A 332 22.75 -8.85 -27.48
N GLU A 333 22.23 -10.06 -27.20
CA GLU A 333 21.33 -10.80 -28.10
C GLU A 333 19.97 -11.09 -27.46
N SER A 334 19.61 -10.30 -26.45
CA SER A 334 18.34 -10.44 -25.77
C SER A 334 17.17 -9.92 -26.62
N ARG A 335 16.00 -10.57 -26.47
CA ARG A 335 14.75 -10.14 -27.10
C ARG A 335 13.98 -9.11 -26.28
N ILE A 336 14.49 -8.75 -25.09
CA ILE A 336 13.94 -7.72 -24.22
C ILE A 336 15.00 -6.66 -23.94
N THR A 337 14.60 -5.40 -23.91
CA THR A 337 15.51 -4.28 -23.68
C THR A 337 15.83 -4.11 -22.19
N PRO A 338 16.85 -3.31 -21.84
CA PRO A 338 17.12 -2.91 -20.46
C PRO A 338 15.94 -2.18 -19.76
N ASP A 339 15.02 -1.61 -20.54
CA ASP A 339 13.77 -0.99 -20.07
C ASP A 339 12.59 -1.97 -20.00
N CYS A 340 12.86 -3.28 -20.10
CA CYS A 340 11.88 -4.36 -20.07
C CYS A 340 10.78 -4.25 -21.16
N THR A 341 11.14 -3.73 -22.33
CA THR A 341 10.27 -3.69 -23.52
C THR A 341 10.77 -4.70 -24.56
N LEU A 342 9.98 -5.01 -25.59
CA LEU A 342 10.46 -5.90 -26.65
C LEU A 342 11.57 -5.21 -27.45
N ALA A 343 12.67 -5.91 -27.67
CA ALA A 343 13.72 -5.46 -28.57
C ALA A 343 13.15 -5.42 -30.00
N ARG A 344 13.32 -4.29 -30.69
CA ARG A 344 13.00 -4.25 -32.12
C ARG A 344 14.05 -5.09 -32.85
N PRO A 345 13.66 -5.89 -33.86
CA PRO A 345 14.64 -6.48 -34.74
C PRO A 345 15.50 -5.35 -35.32
N LEU A 346 16.82 -5.49 -35.27
CA LEU A 346 17.73 -4.62 -35.99
C LEU A 346 17.44 -4.84 -37.49
N THR A 347 16.58 -4.00 -38.06
CA THR A 347 16.44 -3.89 -39.52
C THR A 347 17.72 -3.21 -40.01
N TRP A 348 18.65 -4.01 -40.52
CA TRP A 348 19.85 -3.54 -41.20
C TRP A 348 19.53 -3.06 -42.62
#